data_AF-A0A948DX47-F1
#
_entry.id   AF-A0A948DX47-F1
#
_cell.length_a   1.000
_cell.length_b   1.000
_cell.length_c   1.000
_cell.angle_alpha   90.00
_cell.angle_beta   90.00
_cell.angle_gamma   90.00
#
_symmetry.space_group_name_H-M   'P 1'
#
loop_
_entity.id
_entity.type
_entity.pdbx_description
1 polymer ?
#
loop_
_entity_poly.entity_id
_entity_poly.type
_entity_poly.pdbx_seq_one_letter_code
_entity_poly.pdbx_strand_id
1 'polypeptide(L)'
;MQKHRVIYRYRSTAPRIKSGLNSTIRNVGVVLVALALGGVAGPFVPEVRMEASFLYNRVSASVHQRLKPATTAALPKSVPVIFNPLVTKTGALIEPVNTEFALVVPKIGINAPVIPAVNPAKPGDYMEALSGGIAHASTSFFPNENGTVYLFSHSTNYEWFVKDLNAVFYLLKNLDEGDLIVLFYKGNRYTYRLREKRVVGPKDVAYLSPISGEKRLILQTCWPPGSVSQRLLIFADLVEEQSQTI
;
A
#
# COMPACT_ATOMS: atom_id res chain seq x y z
N MET A 1 2.46 -98.95 27.09
CA MET A 1 3.55 -98.09 27.63
C MET A 1 3.33 -96.66 27.19
N GLN A 2 2.94 -95.77 28.11
CA GLN A 2 2.79 -94.32 27.89
C GLN A 2 4.16 -93.67 27.66
N LYS A 3 4.42 -93.11 26.48
CA LYS A 3 5.59 -92.24 26.27
C LYS A 3 5.18 -90.78 26.36
N HIS A 4 5.83 -90.11 27.31
CA HIS A 4 5.62 -88.73 27.71
C HIS A 4 5.93 -87.73 26.59
N ARG A 5 5.10 -86.69 26.53
CA ARG A 5 5.20 -85.56 25.61
C ARG A 5 6.29 -84.60 26.13
N VAL A 6 7.39 -84.44 25.40
CA VAL A 6 8.38 -83.38 25.67
C VAL A 6 8.13 -82.25 24.67
N ILE A 7 7.61 -81.12 25.16
CA ILE A 7 7.42 -79.91 24.36
C ILE A 7 8.70 -79.07 24.46
N TYR A 8 9.48 -79.01 23.39
CA TYR A 8 10.59 -78.05 23.26
C TYR A 8 10.02 -76.67 22.96
N ARG A 9 10.17 -75.72 23.88
CA ARG A 9 9.90 -74.29 23.61
C ARG A 9 11.12 -73.67 22.94
N TYR A 10 11.03 -73.43 21.64
CA TYR A 10 12.03 -72.65 20.90
C TYR A 10 11.92 -71.17 21.31
N ARG A 11 12.92 -70.65 22.05
CA ARG A 11 12.99 -69.23 22.41
C ARG A 11 13.71 -68.47 21.29
N SER A 12 12.93 -67.95 20.34
CA SER A 12 13.43 -67.09 19.26
C SER A 12 13.94 -65.76 19.83
N THR A 13 15.25 -65.57 19.87
CA THR A 13 15.88 -64.25 20.07
C THR A 13 16.19 -63.63 18.71
N ALA A 14 15.19 -62.99 18.09
CA ALA A 14 15.43 -62.17 16.90
C ALA A 14 16.12 -60.85 17.33
N PRO A 15 17.17 -60.40 16.64
CA PRO A 15 17.79 -59.11 16.94
C PRO A 15 16.83 -57.97 16.58
N ARG A 16 16.56 -57.12 17.58
CA ARG A 16 15.71 -55.93 17.44
C ARG A 16 16.49 -54.87 16.65
N ILE A 17 16.24 -54.77 15.34
CA ILE A 17 16.79 -53.69 14.51
C ILE A 17 16.27 -52.35 15.08
N LYS A 18 17.17 -51.54 15.63
CA LYS A 18 16.83 -50.22 16.19
C LYS A 18 16.41 -49.31 15.03
N SER A 19 15.13 -48.99 14.95
CA SER A 19 14.53 -48.05 13.99
C SER A 19 14.83 -46.57 14.32
N GLY A 20 16.06 -46.27 14.76
CA GLY A 20 16.44 -44.95 15.30
C GLY A 20 16.97 -43.95 14.26
N LEU A 21 17.20 -44.38 13.01
CA LEU A 21 17.86 -43.53 12.00
C LEU A 21 16.87 -42.76 11.11
N ASN A 22 15.57 -43.11 11.13
CA ASN A 22 14.59 -42.58 10.18
C ASN A 22 13.94 -41.27 10.61
N SER A 23 13.86 -40.97 11.91
CA SER A 23 13.21 -39.72 12.37
C SER A 23 14.10 -38.50 12.11
N THR A 24 15.41 -38.60 12.36
CA THR A 24 16.36 -37.50 12.16
C THR A 24 16.47 -37.13 10.68
N ILE A 25 16.62 -38.12 9.80
CA ILE A 25 16.72 -37.89 8.35
C ILE A 25 15.40 -37.31 7.81
N ARG A 26 14.25 -37.82 8.26
CA ARG A 26 12.93 -37.27 7.90
C ARG A 26 12.76 -35.83 8.39
N ASN A 27 13.16 -35.54 9.61
CA ASN A 27 13.03 -34.21 10.19
C ASN A 27 13.95 -33.19 9.47
N VAL A 28 15.18 -33.58 9.15
CA VAL A 28 16.10 -32.77 8.34
C VAL A 28 15.51 -32.52 6.95
N GLY A 29 14.94 -33.54 6.31
CA GLY A 29 14.25 -33.40 5.02
C GLY A 29 13.07 -32.42 5.06
N VAL A 30 12.21 -32.50 6.09
CA VAL A 30 11.08 -31.57 6.28
C VAL A 30 11.56 -30.14 6.49
N VAL A 31 12.63 -29.94 7.26
CA VAL A 31 13.23 -28.61 7.47
C VAL A 31 13.79 -28.04 6.17
N LEU A 32 14.48 -28.84 5.35
CA LEU A 32 15.00 -28.39 4.06
C LEU A 32 13.89 -28.03 3.07
N VAL A 33 12.80 -28.81 3.02
CA VAL A 33 11.62 -28.48 2.19
C VAL A 33 10.96 -27.20 2.69
N ALA A 34 10.81 -27.01 4.01
CA ALA A 34 10.26 -25.78 4.58
C ALA A 34 11.15 -24.55 4.30
N LEU A 35 12.48 -24.70 4.37
CA LEU A 35 13.43 -23.64 4.00
C LEU A 35 13.40 -23.33 2.51
N ALA A 36 13.25 -24.34 1.65
CA ALA A 36 13.12 -24.14 0.20
C ALA A 36 11.80 -23.44 -0.15
N LEU A 37 10.68 -23.85 0.44
CA LEU A 37 9.39 -23.18 0.25
C LEU A 37 9.39 -21.76 0.82
N GLY A 38 9.99 -21.55 2.01
CA GLY A 38 10.15 -20.23 2.61
C GLY A 38 11.10 -19.33 1.83
N GLY A 39 12.17 -19.88 1.24
CA GLY A 39 13.12 -19.15 0.40
C GLY A 39 12.57 -18.79 -0.98
N VAL A 40 11.71 -19.64 -1.55
CA VAL A 40 11.05 -19.37 -2.84
C VAL A 40 9.84 -18.43 -2.67
N ALA A 41 9.06 -18.58 -1.60
CA ALA A 41 7.92 -17.69 -1.32
C ALA A 41 8.34 -16.35 -0.70
N GLY A 42 9.47 -16.31 0.02
CA GLY A 42 9.97 -15.13 0.74
C GLY A 42 10.00 -13.84 -0.09
N PRO A 43 10.56 -13.85 -1.31
CA PRO A 43 10.61 -12.70 -2.22
C PRO A 43 9.29 -12.34 -2.92
N PHE A 44 8.18 -12.98 -2.58
CA PHE A 44 6.85 -12.65 -3.09
C PHE A 44 5.83 -12.41 -1.95
N VAL A 45 6.24 -12.55 -0.69
CA VAL A 45 5.34 -12.51 0.48
C VAL A 45 4.82 -11.09 0.73
N PRO A 46 5.66 -10.04 0.77
CA PRO A 46 5.22 -8.65 0.88
C PRO A 46 4.32 -8.07 -0.23
N GLU A 47 4.51 -8.35 -1.53
CA GLU A 47 3.58 -7.94 -2.60
C GLU A 47 2.22 -8.59 -2.39
N VAL A 48 2.23 -9.91 -2.17
CA VAL A 48 1.02 -10.66 -1.84
C VAL A 48 0.39 -10.12 -0.56
N ARG A 49 1.15 -9.66 0.44
CA ARG A 49 0.63 -9.07 1.68
C ARG A 49 0.00 -7.69 1.47
N MET A 50 0.62 -6.82 0.66
CA MET A 50 0.07 -5.50 0.33
C MET A 50 -1.22 -5.64 -0.48
N GLU A 51 -1.22 -6.53 -1.48
CA GLU A 51 -2.40 -6.82 -2.28
C GLU A 51 -3.47 -7.58 -1.49
N ALA A 52 -3.10 -8.54 -0.65
CA ALA A 52 -4.02 -9.26 0.22
C ALA A 52 -4.61 -8.37 1.31
N SER A 53 -3.86 -7.43 1.88
CA SER A 53 -4.41 -6.48 2.86
C SER A 53 -5.40 -5.51 2.21
N PHE A 54 -5.08 -5.01 0.99
CA PHE A 54 -6.03 -4.23 0.19
C PHE A 54 -7.29 -5.05 -0.17
N LEU A 55 -7.11 -6.30 -0.64
CA LEU A 55 -8.21 -7.19 -1.02
C LEU A 55 -9.06 -7.59 0.20
N TYR A 56 -8.44 -7.91 1.32
CA TYR A 56 -9.10 -8.21 2.59
C TYR A 56 -9.97 -7.03 3.04
N ASN A 57 -9.44 -5.80 2.99
CA ASN A 57 -10.20 -4.59 3.30
C ASN A 57 -11.38 -4.39 2.33
N ARG A 58 -11.21 -4.71 1.04
CA ARG A 58 -12.28 -4.63 0.02
C ARG A 58 -13.38 -5.67 0.25
N VAL A 59 -13.01 -6.93 0.48
CA VAL A 59 -13.94 -8.04 0.71
C VAL A 59 -14.72 -7.81 2.00
N SER A 60 -14.03 -7.46 3.08
CA SER A 60 -14.66 -7.15 4.37
C SER A 60 -15.66 -6.00 4.25
N ALA A 61 -15.33 -4.94 3.49
CA ALA A 61 -16.27 -3.86 3.21
C ALA A 61 -17.51 -4.34 2.42
N SER A 62 -17.35 -5.23 1.44
CA SER A 62 -18.47 -5.75 0.65
C SER A 62 -19.36 -6.75 1.41
N VAL A 63 -18.82 -7.51 2.37
CA VAL A 63 -19.60 -8.41 3.23
C VAL A 63 -20.44 -7.61 4.23
N HIS A 64 -19.88 -6.55 4.83
CA HIS A 64 -20.64 -5.66 5.71
C HIS A 64 -21.74 -4.87 4.98
N GLN A 65 -21.56 -4.58 3.70
CA GLN A 65 -22.58 -3.91 2.89
C GLN A 65 -23.76 -4.82 2.53
N ARG A 66 -23.54 -6.15 2.43
CA ARG A 66 -24.62 -7.12 2.14
C ARG A 66 -25.49 -7.48 3.35
N LEU A 67 -25.06 -7.13 4.57
CA LEU A 67 -25.80 -7.42 5.80
C LEU A 67 -26.73 -6.28 6.26
N LYS A 68 -26.79 -5.15 5.54
CA LYS A 68 -27.78 -4.09 5.78
C LYS A 68 -28.84 -4.14 4.68
N PRO A 69 -30.12 -4.44 4.98
CA PRO A 69 -31.18 -4.30 3.98
C PRO A 69 -31.29 -2.82 3.59
N ALA A 70 -31.38 -2.57 2.28
CA ALA A 70 -31.58 -1.24 1.73
C ALA A 70 -32.98 -0.73 2.10
N THR A 71 -33.07 0.15 3.09
CA THR A 71 -34.22 1.03 3.22
C THR A 71 -34.06 2.15 2.22
N THR A 72 -34.76 2.04 1.08
CA THR A 72 -34.94 3.12 0.11
C THR A 72 -35.76 4.24 0.75
N ALA A 73 -35.08 5.19 1.39
CA ALA A 73 -35.64 6.50 1.68
C ALA A 73 -35.07 7.48 0.65
N ALA A 74 -35.94 8.11 -0.14
CA ALA A 74 -35.57 9.18 -1.05
C ALA A 74 -34.85 10.29 -0.28
N LEU A 75 -33.60 10.58 -0.65
CA LEU A 75 -32.79 11.60 0.02
C LEU A 75 -33.38 13.00 -0.28
N PRO A 76 -33.61 13.85 0.73
CA PRO A 76 -34.03 15.22 0.49
C PRO A 76 -32.92 16.01 -0.23
N LYS A 77 -33.32 16.88 -1.15
CA LYS A 77 -32.45 17.91 -1.73
C LYS A 77 -31.99 18.85 -0.60
N SER A 78 -30.70 19.19 -0.62
CA SER A 78 -30.02 20.20 0.20
C SER A 78 -29.91 19.97 1.73
N VAL A 79 -28.98 19.09 2.14
CA VAL A 79 -28.07 19.30 3.30
C VAL A 79 -26.72 18.67 2.90
N PRO A 80 -25.57 19.36 3.03
CA PRO A 80 -24.28 18.77 2.71
C PRO A 80 -24.04 17.61 3.67
N VAL A 81 -23.93 16.39 3.14
CA VAL A 81 -23.28 15.32 3.89
C VAL A 81 -21.89 15.84 4.20
N ILE A 82 -21.59 16.08 5.49
CA ILE A 82 -20.22 16.36 5.95
C ILE A 82 -19.44 15.07 5.65
N PHE A 83 -18.99 14.95 4.42
CA PHE A 83 -18.23 13.82 3.91
C PHE A 83 -16.82 14.03 4.45
N ASN A 84 -16.59 13.71 5.72
CA ASN A 84 -15.25 13.81 6.27
C ASN A 84 -14.39 12.72 5.62
N PRO A 85 -13.47 13.05 4.69
CA PRO A 85 -12.70 12.04 3.97
C PRO A 85 -11.78 11.23 4.90
N LEU A 86 -11.53 11.74 6.10
CA LEU A 86 -10.67 11.13 7.11
C LEU A 86 -11.41 10.21 8.06
N VAL A 87 -12.65 9.82 7.74
CA VAL A 87 -13.37 8.78 8.48
C VAL A 87 -13.28 7.50 7.68
N THR A 88 -12.68 6.47 8.27
CA THR A 88 -12.66 5.13 7.65
C THR A 88 -14.09 4.59 7.54
N LYS A 89 -14.28 3.55 6.73
CA LYS A 89 -15.58 2.85 6.65
C LYS A 89 -16.05 2.26 7.99
N THR A 90 -15.14 2.04 8.94
CA THR A 90 -15.45 1.56 10.30
C THR A 90 -15.77 2.70 11.27
N GLY A 91 -15.74 3.95 10.83
CA GLY A 91 -15.99 5.14 11.66
C GLY A 91 -14.77 5.63 12.42
N ALA A 92 -13.59 5.03 12.22
CA ALA A 92 -12.36 5.49 12.86
C ALA A 92 -11.85 6.76 12.15
N LEU A 93 -11.39 7.74 12.94
CA LEU A 93 -10.75 8.94 12.41
C LEU A 93 -9.31 8.63 12.00
N ILE A 94 -8.90 9.11 10.84
CA ILE A 94 -7.52 9.07 10.35
C ILE A 94 -6.87 10.38 10.75
N GLU A 95 -6.03 10.33 11.77
CA GLU A 95 -5.19 11.46 12.16
C GLU A 95 -3.97 11.55 11.21
N PRO A 96 -3.70 12.71 10.60
CA PRO A 96 -2.55 12.85 9.73
C PRO A 96 -1.26 12.78 10.55
N VAL A 97 -0.18 12.28 9.94
CA VAL A 97 1.16 12.23 10.58
C VAL A 97 1.67 13.60 11.04
N ASN A 98 1.25 14.68 10.36
CA ASN A 98 1.39 16.07 10.78
C ASN A 98 0.43 16.95 9.96
N THR A 99 0.28 18.21 10.33
CA THR A 99 -0.52 19.20 9.59
C THR A 99 0.32 20.25 8.85
N GLU A 100 1.65 20.18 8.96
CA GLU A 100 2.58 21.13 8.33
C GLU A 100 2.72 20.87 6.82
N PHE A 101 2.98 19.63 6.44
CA PHE A 101 2.88 19.18 5.05
C PHE A 101 2.77 17.64 5.01
N ALA A 102 1.56 17.13 4.76
CA ALA A 102 1.30 15.68 4.78
C ALA A 102 0.22 15.28 3.78
N LEU A 103 0.34 14.08 3.21
CA LEU A 103 -0.64 13.48 2.31
C LEU A 103 -1.35 12.31 2.99
N VAL A 104 -2.67 12.30 2.91
CA VAL A 104 -3.52 11.19 3.32
C VAL A 104 -4.36 10.73 2.14
N VAL A 105 -4.29 9.43 1.81
CA VAL A 105 -5.15 8.80 0.80
C VAL A 105 -5.90 7.63 1.45
N PRO A 106 -7.11 7.88 1.99
CA PRO A 106 -7.82 6.92 2.85
C PRO A 106 -8.04 5.55 2.22
N LYS A 107 -8.42 5.50 0.93
CA LYS A 107 -8.75 4.24 0.23
C LYS A 107 -7.60 3.25 0.19
N ILE A 108 -6.36 3.76 0.10
CA ILE A 108 -5.14 2.94 -0.02
C ILE A 108 -4.25 3.05 1.21
N GLY A 109 -4.73 3.68 2.29
CA GLY A 109 -4.04 3.74 3.57
C GLY A 109 -2.77 4.57 3.59
N ILE A 110 -2.59 5.51 2.64
CA ILE A 110 -1.46 6.44 2.68
C ILE A 110 -1.72 7.45 3.80
N ASN A 111 -0.72 7.65 4.65
CA ASN A 111 -0.63 8.74 5.62
C ASN A 111 0.86 9.04 5.85
N ALA A 112 1.40 10.04 5.16
CA ALA A 112 2.84 10.26 5.08
C ALA A 112 3.20 11.74 4.97
N PRO A 113 4.37 12.16 5.51
CA PRO A 113 4.85 13.54 5.38
C PRO A 113 5.24 13.84 3.93
N VAL A 114 5.22 15.13 3.58
CA VAL A 114 5.67 15.64 2.28
C VAL A 114 6.86 16.55 2.49
N ILE A 115 7.96 16.26 1.80
CA ILE A 115 9.17 17.09 1.81
C ILE A 115 8.98 18.24 0.81
N PRO A 116 9.03 19.51 1.26
CA PRO A 116 8.79 20.66 0.41
C PRO A 116 9.94 20.94 -0.56
N ALA A 117 9.59 21.59 -1.67
CA ALA A 117 10.54 22.26 -2.59
C ALA A 117 11.75 21.44 -3.07
N VAL A 118 11.54 20.18 -3.44
CA VAL A 118 12.58 19.29 -3.96
C VAL A 118 12.79 19.53 -5.46
N ASN A 119 14.03 19.75 -5.88
CA ASN A 119 14.34 19.91 -7.30
C ASN A 119 14.46 18.54 -8.01
N PRO A 120 13.52 18.16 -8.88
CA PRO A 120 13.58 16.86 -9.56
C PRO A 120 14.71 16.76 -10.60
N ALA A 121 15.31 17.87 -10.99
CA ALA A 121 16.41 17.92 -11.95
C ALA A 121 17.80 17.76 -11.31
N LYS A 122 17.90 17.78 -9.97
CA LYS A 122 19.15 17.62 -9.23
C LYS A 122 19.18 16.25 -8.54
N PRO A 123 19.95 15.27 -9.06
CA PRO A 123 19.90 13.88 -8.59
C PRO A 123 20.15 13.71 -7.08
N GLY A 124 21.04 14.50 -6.48
CA GLY A 124 21.32 14.43 -5.03
C GLY A 124 20.09 14.74 -4.18
N ASP A 125 19.52 15.94 -4.35
CA ASP A 125 18.33 16.40 -3.62
C ASP A 125 17.12 15.48 -3.89
N TYR A 126 17.00 15.00 -5.14
CA TYR A 126 15.96 14.06 -5.56
C TYR A 126 16.05 12.72 -4.81
N MET A 127 17.25 12.13 -4.69
CA MET A 127 17.42 10.84 -4.00
C MET A 127 17.29 10.95 -2.49
N GLU A 128 17.80 12.03 -1.91
CA GLU A 128 17.66 12.29 -0.47
C GLU A 128 16.19 12.47 -0.09
N ALA A 129 15.44 13.30 -0.82
CA ALA A 129 14.04 13.53 -0.50
C ALA A 129 13.17 12.26 -0.65
N LEU A 130 13.43 11.45 -1.66
CA LEU A 130 12.67 10.22 -1.85
C LEU A 130 12.95 9.16 -0.77
N SER A 131 14.06 9.27 -0.04
CA SER A 131 14.27 8.44 1.17
C SER A 131 13.26 8.75 2.28
N GLY A 132 12.67 9.96 2.31
CA GLY A 132 11.66 10.36 3.29
C GLY A 132 10.20 10.18 2.82
N GLY A 133 9.98 9.59 1.65
CA GLY A 133 8.66 9.16 1.17
C GLY A 133 8.07 9.99 0.04
N ILE A 134 7.41 11.11 0.35
CA ILE A 134 6.75 11.94 -0.66
C ILE A 134 7.50 13.27 -0.79
N ALA A 135 7.82 13.65 -2.02
CA ALA A 135 8.48 14.90 -2.34
C ALA A 135 7.53 15.82 -3.12
N HIS A 136 7.51 17.10 -2.75
CA HIS A 136 6.88 18.17 -3.51
C HIS A 136 7.90 18.79 -4.47
N ALA A 137 7.54 18.96 -5.74
CA ALA A 137 8.43 19.53 -6.74
C ALA A 137 8.65 21.04 -6.50
N SER A 138 9.90 21.49 -6.48
CA SER A 138 10.26 22.92 -6.37
C SER A 138 9.75 23.77 -7.53
N THR A 139 9.38 23.13 -8.64
CA THR A 139 8.86 23.79 -9.84
C THR A 139 7.33 23.88 -9.84
N SER A 140 6.63 23.37 -8.83
CA SER A 140 5.17 23.46 -8.71
C SER A 140 4.72 24.42 -7.61
N PHE A 141 3.42 24.69 -7.59
CA PHE A 141 2.79 25.53 -6.57
C PHE A 141 2.62 24.79 -5.25
N PHE A 142 2.66 25.51 -4.14
CA PHE A 142 2.24 25.01 -2.83
C PHE A 142 0.71 24.96 -2.72
N PRO A 143 0.16 24.17 -1.77
CA PRO A 143 -1.29 23.98 -1.64
C PRO A 143 -2.09 25.26 -1.37
N ASN A 144 -1.49 26.22 -0.66
CA ASN A 144 -2.11 27.53 -0.38
C ASN A 144 -2.04 28.51 -1.56
N GLU A 145 -1.34 28.17 -2.63
CA GLU A 145 -1.20 29.00 -3.82
C GLU A 145 -2.26 28.65 -4.86
N ASN A 146 -2.45 29.52 -5.84
CA ASN A 146 -3.44 29.32 -6.91
C ASN A 146 -2.83 28.61 -8.12
N GLY A 147 -2.55 27.31 -7.98
CA GLY A 147 -2.05 26.52 -9.08
C GLY A 147 -1.89 25.04 -8.76
N THR A 148 -1.27 24.33 -9.69
CA THR A 148 -1.09 22.88 -9.59
C THR A 148 0.04 22.51 -8.64
N VAL A 149 -0.28 21.67 -7.66
CA VAL A 149 0.68 21.01 -6.77
C VAL A 149 1.16 19.72 -7.41
N TYR A 150 2.47 19.49 -7.43
CA TYR A 150 3.03 18.26 -7.97
C TYR A 150 3.83 17.49 -6.90
N LEU A 151 3.36 16.28 -6.60
CA LEU A 151 3.98 15.37 -5.66
C LEU A 151 4.48 14.11 -6.37
N PHE A 152 5.63 13.61 -5.95
CA PHE A 152 6.22 12.39 -6.48
C PHE A 152 6.84 11.54 -5.38
N SER A 153 6.86 10.23 -5.60
CA SER A 153 7.44 9.24 -4.70
C SER A 153 8.00 8.06 -5.51
N HIS A 154 8.91 7.28 -4.91
CA HIS A 154 9.44 6.08 -5.56
C HIS A 154 8.34 5.08 -5.95
N SER A 155 8.61 4.31 -7.00
CA SER A 155 8.03 2.98 -7.20
C SER A 155 9.16 1.97 -6.99
N THR A 156 8.95 0.92 -6.22
CA THR A 156 9.94 -0.16 -6.03
C THR A 156 9.25 -1.53 -6.16
N ASN A 157 10.02 -2.54 -6.60
CA ASN A 157 9.69 -4.00 -6.61
C ASN A 157 10.56 -4.79 -5.63
N TYR A 158 11.31 -4.14 -4.74
CA TYR A 158 12.18 -4.84 -3.81
C TYR A 158 11.62 -4.73 -2.41
N GLU A 159 10.94 -5.79 -2.02
CA GLU A 159 10.18 -5.96 -0.78
C GLU A 159 11.02 -5.77 0.49
N TRP A 160 12.31 -6.11 0.44
CA TRP A 160 13.28 -5.89 1.52
C TRP A 160 13.65 -4.40 1.69
N PHE A 161 13.03 -3.54 0.89
CA PHE A 161 13.18 -2.10 0.92
C PHE A 161 11.82 -1.36 0.88
N VAL A 162 10.65 -2.01 0.95
CA VAL A 162 9.37 -1.26 0.93
C VAL A 162 9.16 -0.43 2.21
N LYS A 163 9.66 -0.92 3.35
CA LYS A 163 9.79 -0.12 4.59
C LYS A 163 10.98 0.84 4.57
N ASP A 164 12.02 0.54 3.81
CA ASP A 164 13.29 1.29 3.82
C ASP A 164 13.41 2.32 2.66
N LEU A 165 12.55 2.26 1.63
CA LEU A 165 12.48 3.17 0.45
C LEU A 165 11.18 3.98 0.39
N ASN A 166 10.29 3.82 1.38
CA ASN A 166 9.04 4.58 1.45
C ASN A 166 8.27 4.61 0.11
N ALA A 167 7.93 3.43 -0.41
CA ALA A 167 7.19 3.25 -1.67
C ALA A 167 5.70 3.65 -1.56
N VAL A 168 5.44 4.84 -0.99
CA VAL A 168 4.12 5.30 -0.56
C VAL A 168 3.12 5.28 -1.71
N PHE A 169 3.57 5.52 -2.94
CA PHE A 169 2.72 5.57 -4.13
C PHE A 169 2.53 4.23 -4.86
N TYR A 170 3.04 3.11 -4.34
CA TYR A 170 2.85 1.78 -4.93
C TYR A 170 1.37 1.43 -5.18
N LEU A 171 0.48 1.86 -4.28
CA LEU A 171 -0.95 1.57 -4.34
C LEU A 171 -1.76 2.60 -5.14
N LEU A 172 -1.14 3.62 -5.76
CA LEU A 172 -1.87 4.59 -6.59
C LEU A 172 -2.65 3.93 -7.74
N LYS A 173 -2.18 2.80 -8.25
CA LYS A 173 -2.87 2.01 -9.28
C LYS A 173 -4.29 1.59 -8.89
N ASN A 174 -4.54 1.44 -7.58
CA ASN A 174 -5.81 0.99 -7.00
C ASN A 174 -6.80 2.13 -6.74
N LEU A 175 -6.43 3.38 -7.04
CA LEU A 175 -7.36 4.50 -7.01
C LEU A 175 -8.22 4.51 -8.27
N ASP A 176 -9.46 4.97 -8.16
CA ASP A 176 -10.44 5.11 -9.22
C ASP A 176 -10.95 6.56 -9.25
N GLU A 177 -11.56 6.96 -10.37
CA GLU A 177 -12.18 8.28 -10.50
C GLU A 177 -13.19 8.52 -9.37
N GLY A 178 -13.17 9.72 -8.80
CA GLY A 178 -14.01 10.10 -7.66
C GLY A 178 -13.39 9.83 -6.29
N ASP A 179 -12.30 9.08 -6.18
CA ASP A 179 -11.60 8.89 -4.90
C ASP A 179 -11.06 10.20 -4.34
N LEU A 180 -11.02 10.30 -3.01
CA LEU A 180 -10.57 11.49 -2.30
C LEU A 180 -9.12 11.36 -1.86
N ILE A 181 -8.38 12.47 -2.01
CA ILE A 181 -6.99 12.65 -1.61
C ILE A 181 -6.96 13.90 -0.74
N VAL A 182 -6.40 13.79 0.46
CA VAL A 182 -6.35 14.91 1.41
C VAL A 182 -4.91 15.34 1.59
N LEU A 183 -4.65 16.63 1.38
CA LEU A 183 -3.36 17.25 1.57
C LEU A 183 -3.46 18.25 2.73
N PHE A 184 -2.56 18.14 3.68
CA PHE A 184 -2.41 19.11 4.76
C PHE A 184 -1.23 20.02 4.44
N TYR A 185 -1.40 21.31 4.68
CA TYR A 185 -0.32 22.28 4.56
C TYR A 185 -0.53 23.48 5.48
N LYS A 186 0.44 23.74 6.36
CA LYS A 186 0.43 24.83 7.35
C LYS A 186 -0.88 24.92 8.14
N GLY A 187 -1.36 23.78 8.64
CA GLY A 187 -2.61 23.69 9.39
C GLY A 187 -3.88 23.66 8.54
N ASN A 188 -3.82 24.00 7.24
CA ASN A 188 -4.97 23.96 6.35
C ASN A 188 -5.13 22.58 5.71
N ARG A 189 -6.39 22.21 5.44
CA ARG A 189 -6.76 20.95 4.78
C ARG A 189 -7.30 21.23 3.38
N TYR A 190 -6.73 20.54 2.39
CA TYR A 190 -7.11 20.60 0.98
C TYR A 190 -7.56 19.21 0.54
N THR A 191 -8.84 19.07 0.23
CA THR A 191 -9.41 17.82 -0.28
C THR A 191 -9.48 17.89 -1.80
N TYR A 192 -8.83 16.94 -2.46
CA TYR A 192 -8.83 16.74 -3.90
C TYR A 192 -9.66 15.51 -4.26
N ARG A 193 -10.28 15.54 -5.44
CA ARG A 193 -11.00 14.39 -6.02
C ARG A 193 -10.29 13.94 -7.28
N LEU A 194 -9.98 12.64 -7.35
CA LEU A 194 -9.34 12.04 -8.51
C LEU A 194 -10.23 12.20 -9.75
N ARG A 195 -9.68 12.79 -10.81
CA ARG A 195 -10.33 12.97 -12.11
C ARG A 195 -9.91 11.93 -13.12
N GLU A 196 -8.61 11.66 -13.24
CA GLU A 196 -8.10 10.69 -14.22
C GLU A 196 -6.75 10.10 -13.83
N LYS A 197 -6.40 8.97 -14.46
CA LYS A 197 -5.09 8.32 -14.38
C LYS A 197 -4.47 8.21 -15.77
N ARG A 198 -3.17 8.43 -15.91
CA ARG A 198 -2.45 8.26 -17.18
C ARG A 198 -1.12 7.54 -16.98
N VAL A 199 -0.77 6.69 -17.94
CA VAL A 199 0.56 6.09 -18.03
C VAL A 199 1.30 6.78 -19.18
N VAL A 200 2.46 7.35 -18.88
CA VAL A 200 3.24 8.16 -19.83
C VAL A 200 4.71 7.74 -19.84
N GLY A 201 5.44 8.13 -20.87
CA GLY A 201 6.88 7.95 -20.94
C GLY A 201 7.61 8.82 -19.89
N PRO A 202 8.82 8.44 -19.47
CA PRO A 202 9.58 9.14 -18.43
C PRO A 202 10.04 10.54 -18.86
N LYS A 203 10.00 10.84 -20.16
CA LYS A 203 10.36 12.14 -20.75
C LYS A 203 9.13 13.02 -21.06
N ASP A 204 7.92 12.53 -20.81
CA ASP A 204 6.67 13.23 -21.14
C ASP A 204 6.32 14.26 -20.06
N VAL A 205 7.21 15.23 -19.87
CA VAL A 205 7.13 16.26 -18.82
C VAL A 205 6.04 17.30 -19.06
N ALA A 206 5.46 17.35 -20.27
CA ALA A 206 4.40 18.29 -20.62
C ALA A 206 3.17 18.16 -19.70
N TYR A 207 2.92 16.96 -19.17
CA TYR A 207 1.84 16.71 -18.22
C TYR A 207 2.13 17.22 -16.80
N LEU A 208 3.38 17.54 -16.50
CA LEU A 208 3.85 17.98 -15.18
C LEU A 208 4.00 19.50 -15.10
N SER A 209 3.75 20.21 -16.21
CA SER A 209 3.78 21.66 -16.24
C SER A 209 2.71 22.22 -15.29
N PRO A 210 3.10 22.99 -14.26
CA PRO A 210 2.14 23.56 -13.34
C PRO A 210 1.24 24.54 -14.07
N ILE A 211 -0.07 24.45 -13.86
CA ILE A 211 -1.03 25.38 -14.44
C ILE A 211 -1.42 26.37 -13.35
N SER A 212 -1.18 27.65 -13.62
CA SER A 212 -1.64 28.74 -12.75
C SER A 212 -3.15 28.93 -12.89
N GLY A 213 -3.84 29.28 -11.81
CA GLY A 213 -5.29 29.49 -11.80
C GLY A 213 -6.12 28.22 -11.64
N GLU A 214 -5.48 27.04 -11.70
CA GLU A 214 -6.14 25.75 -11.51
C GLU A 214 -5.53 25.02 -10.31
N LYS A 215 -6.26 25.00 -9.18
CA LYS A 215 -5.88 24.25 -7.98
C LYS A 215 -6.05 22.74 -8.21
N ARG A 216 -5.03 22.13 -8.80
CA ARG A 216 -4.94 20.69 -9.10
C ARG A 216 -3.85 20.03 -8.28
N LEU A 217 -3.95 18.71 -8.14
CA LEU A 217 -2.92 17.86 -7.57
C LEU A 217 -2.52 16.80 -8.61
N ILE A 218 -1.22 16.70 -8.85
CA ILE A 218 -0.61 15.65 -9.65
C ILE A 218 0.20 14.75 -8.71
N LEU A 219 -0.07 13.45 -8.73
CA LEU A 219 0.77 12.44 -8.06
C LEU A 219 1.49 11.60 -9.12
N GLN A 220 2.80 11.42 -8.99
CA GLN A 220 3.60 10.58 -9.89
C GLN A 220 4.34 9.47 -9.15
N THR A 221 4.29 8.26 -9.70
CA THR A 221 5.23 7.17 -9.38
C THR A 221 5.76 6.51 -10.67
N CYS A 222 6.81 5.71 -10.59
CA CYS A 222 7.27 4.90 -11.73
C CYS A 222 6.29 3.76 -12.04
N TRP A 223 6.31 3.31 -13.29
CA TRP A 223 5.39 2.31 -13.80
C TRP A 223 6.05 1.41 -14.85
N PRO A 224 5.69 0.12 -14.94
CA PRO A 224 5.03 -0.69 -13.91
C PRO A 224 5.80 -0.65 -12.58
N PRO A 225 5.21 -1.13 -11.46
CA PRO A 225 5.94 -1.19 -10.21
C PRO A 225 7.32 -1.83 -10.40
N GLY A 226 8.34 -1.21 -9.78
CA GLY A 226 9.76 -1.57 -9.87
C GLY A 226 10.39 -1.54 -11.25
N SER A 227 9.71 -0.91 -12.20
CA SER A 227 10.31 -0.43 -13.44
C SER A 227 10.45 1.09 -13.39
N VAL A 228 11.35 1.61 -14.21
CA VAL A 228 11.49 3.05 -14.49
C VAL A 228 11.08 3.40 -15.91
N SER A 229 10.51 2.44 -16.66
CA SER A 229 10.21 2.56 -18.09
C SER A 229 9.10 3.56 -18.39
N GLN A 230 8.15 3.73 -17.47
CA GLN A 230 7.02 4.65 -17.59
C GLN A 230 6.76 5.35 -16.27
N ARG A 231 5.79 6.27 -16.27
CA ARG A 231 5.27 6.94 -15.08
C ARG A 231 3.75 6.75 -15.01
N LEU A 232 3.24 6.46 -13.82
CA LEU A 232 1.82 6.54 -13.52
C LEU A 232 1.55 7.93 -12.94
N LEU A 233 0.67 8.68 -13.60
CA LEU A 233 0.20 9.99 -13.19
C LEU A 233 -1.25 9.90 -12.71
N ILE A 234 -1.52 10.50 -11.55
CA ILE A 234 -2.86 10.72 -11.02
C ILE A 234 -3.14 12.21 -11.08
N PHE A 235 -4.27 12.60 -11.66
CA PHE A 235 -4.72 13.97 -11.70
C PHE A 235 -5.97 14.12 -10.84
N ALA A 236 -5.96 15.08 -9.93
CA ALA A 236 -7.07 15.35 -9.03
C ALA A 236 -7.35 16.85 -8.96
N ASP A 237 -8.63 17.21 -8.86
CA ASP A 237 -9.09 18.60 -8.78
C ASP A 237 -9.46 18.93 -7.33
N LEU A 238 -9.15 20.14 -6.86
CA LEU A 238 -9.55 20.59 -5.53
C LEU A 238 -11.08 20.66 -5.45
N VAL A 239 -11.64 20.07 -4.39
CA VAL A 239 -13.09 20.11 -4.12
C VAL A 239 -13.44 20.80 -2.81
N GLU A 240 -12.49 20.92 -1.89
CA GLU A 240 -12.70 21.60 -0.60
C GLU A 240 -11.38 22.12 -0.03
N GLU A 241 -11.40 23.34 0.50
CA GLU A 241 -10.33 23.94 1.28
C GLU A 241 -10.91 24.34 2.65
N GLN A 242 -10.28 23.88 3.72
CA GLN A 242 -10.68 24.14 5.09
C GLN A 242 -9.48 24.63 5.89
N SER A 243 -9.56 25.87 6.37
CA SER A 243 -8.59 26.40 7.31
C SER A 243 -8.89 25.88 8.72
N GLN A 244 -7.87 25.50 9.48
CA GLN A 244 -8.06 25.31 10.91
C GLN A 244 -8.30 26.67 11.55
N THR A 245 -9.52 26.90 12.04
CA THR A 245 -9.79 28.03 12.94
C THR A 245 -9.07 27.74 14.25
N ILE A 246 -8.06 28.54 14.56
CA ILE A 246 -7.37 28.54 15.86
C ILE A 246 -8.34 29.04 16.93
#